data_AF-A0A8T7I799-F1
#
_entry.id   AF-A0A8T7I799-F1
#
_cell.length_a   1.000
_cell.length_b   1.000
_cell.length_c   1.000
_cell.angle_alpha   90.00
_cell.angle_beta   90.00
_cell.angle_gamma   90.00
#
_symmetry.space_group_name_H-M   'P 1'
#
loop_
_entity.id
_entity.type
_entity.pdbx_description
1 polymer ?
#
loop_
_entity_poly.entity_id
_entity_poly.type
_entity_poly.pdbx_seq_one_letter_code
_entity_poly.pdbx_strand_id
1 'polypeptide(L)'
;MIYELSEKVMDFIESRRGLYITSIVLLIGYIACSFANPIGLHNPGVYIFGVIVPISASIYLAQKNWAMWIGPLVLFLASLIIVIADTMLRLGKV
;
A
#
# COMPACT_ATOMS: atom_id res chain seq x y z
N MET A 1 -10.77 -28.36 0.19
CA MET A 1 -9.59 -27.94 0.99
C MET A 1 -8.78 -26.80 0.37
N ILE A 2 -8.02 -26.97 -0.73
CA ILE A 2 -7.25 -25.83 -1.32
C ILE A 2 -8.17 -24.74 -1.88
N TYR A 3 -9.23 -25.13 -2.59
CA TYR A 3 -10.23 -24.19 -3.13
C TYR A 3 -10.95 -23.40 -2.03
N GLU A 4 -11.47 -24.06 -0.98
CA GLU A 4 -12.11 -23.37 0.15
C GLU A 4 -11.17 -22.43 0.90
N LEU A 5 -9.87 -22.75 0.97
CA LEU A 5 -8.89 -21.87 1.59
C LEU A 5 -8.66 -20.63 0.72
N SER A 6 -8.55 -20.80 -0.60
CA SER A 6 -8.40 -19.67 -1.52
C SER A 6 -9.61 -18.73 -1.50
N GLU A 7 -10.81 -19.29 -1.42
CA GLU A 7 -12.06 -18.52 -1.39
C GLU A 7 -12.14 -17.68 -0.11
N LYS A 8 -11.82 -18.27 1.06
CA LYS A 8 -11.73 -17.54 2.32
C LYS A 8 -10.68 -16.43 2.33
N VAL A 9 -9.54 -16.65 1.65
CA VAL A 9 -8.50 -15.63 1.52
C VAL A 9 -8.98 -14.48 0.64
N MET A 10 -9.65 -14.79 -0.48
CA MET A 10 -10.22 -13.77 -1.37
C MET A 10 -11.32 -12.98 -0.67
N ASP A 11 -12.25 -13.63 0.03
CA ASP A 11 -13.29 -12.99 0.84
C ASP A 11 -12.69 -12.06 1.90
N PHE A 12 -11.59 -12.51 2.53
CA PHE A 12 -10.88 -11.67 3.49
C PHE A 12 -10.27 -10.45 2.81
N ILE A 13 -9.54 -10.63 1.69
CA ILE A 13 -8.90 -9.54 0.94
C ILE A 13 -9.95 -8.52 0.48
N GLU A 14 -11.11 -8.95 0.01
CA GLU A 14 -12.19 -8.07 -0.44
C GLU A 14 -12.90 -7.35 0.71
N SER A 15 -12.81 -7.87 1.93
CA SER A 15 -13.34 -7.20 3.12
C SER A 15 -12.61 -5.89 3.40
N ARG A 16 -13.30 -4.90 4.00
CA ARG A 16 -12.66 -3.62 4.37
C ARG A 16 -11.43 -3.80 5.26
N ARG A 17 -11.50 -4.74 6.20
CA ARG A 17 -10.40 -5.02 7.14
C ARG A 17 -9.24 -5.67 6.40
N GLY A 18 -9.50 -6.62 5.51
CA GLY A 18 -8.46 -7.25 4.71
C GLY A 18 -7.82 -6.28 3.73
N LEU A 19 -8.57 -5.43 3.03
CA LEU A 19 -8.02 -4.36 2.19
C LEU A 19 -7.07 -3.46 2.99
N TYR A 20 -7.48 -3.02 4.18
CA TYR A 20 -6.67 -2.16 5.04
C TYR A 20 -5.40 -2.87 5.52
N ILE A 21 -5.52 -4.09 6.06
CA ILE A 21 -4.39 -4.88 6.56
C ILE A 21 -3.42 -5.22 5.43
N THR A 22 -3.93 -5.67 4.28
CA THR A 22 -3.10 -6.01 3.12
C THR A 22 -2.35 -4.79 2.61
N SER A 23 -2.98 -3.62 2.59
CA SER A 23 -2.33 -2.36 2.21
C SER A 23 -1.18 -1.98 3.16
N ILE A 24 -1.37 -2.16 4.48
CA ILE A 24 -0.30 -1.96 5.46
C ILE A 24 0.85 -2.94 5.22
N VAL A 25 0.55 -4.22 4.99
CA VAL A 25 1.57 -5.24 4.73
C VAL A 25 2.36 -4.92 3.47
N LEU A 26 1.69 -4.48 2.40
CA LEU A 26 2.34 -4.05 1.15
C LEU A 26 3.25 -2.85 1.38
N LEU A 27 2.81 -1.86 2.15
CA LEU A 27 3.61 -0.69 2.54
C LEU A 27 4.86 -1.06 3.34
N ILE A 28 4.71 -1.92 4.35
CA ILE A 28 5.85 -2.40 5.15
C ILE A 28 6.82 -3.20 4.27
N GLY A 29 6.29 -4.08 3.41
CA GLY A 29 7.08 -4.83 2.44
C GLY A 29 7.83 -3.92 1.46
N TYR A 30 7.19 -2.83 1.03
CA TYR A 30 7.83 -1.82 0.18
C TYR A 30 9.00 -1.16 0.90
N ILE A 31 8.78 -0.66 2.12
CA ILE A 31 9.82 -0.03 2.95
C ILE A 31 11.01 -0.99 3.14
N ALA A 32 10.74 -2.26 3.48
CA ALA A 32 11.78 -3.28 3.63
C ALA A 32 12.56 -3.51 2.33
N CYS A 33 11.87 -3.57 1.18
CA CYS A 33 12.50 -3.65 -0.14
C CYS A 33 13.34 -2.41 -0.46
N SER A 34 12.92 -1.21 -0.04
CA SER A 34 13.67 0.03 -0.21
C SER A 34 14.95 0.08 0.63
N PHE A 35 14.96 -0.52 1.82
CA PHE A 35 16.20 -0.69 2.60
C PHE A 35 17.19 -1.64 1.92
N ALA A 36 16.70 -2.71 1.29
CA ALA A 36 17.53 -3.65 0.55
C ALA A 36 18.06 -3.07 -0.77
N ASN A 37 17.38 -2.06 -1.34
CA ASN A 37 17.77 -1.45 -2.61
C ASN A 37 17.61 0.09 -2.57
N PRO A 38 18.55 0.81 -1.94
CA PRO A 38 18.43 2.25 -1.62
C PRO A 38 18.52 3.19 -2.83
N ILE A 39 18.68 2.65 -4.03
CA ILE A 39 18.70 3.41 -5.28
C ILE A 39 17.31 3.28 -5.90
N GLY A 40 16.52 4.36 -5.80
CA GLY A 40 15.11 4.46 -6.16
C GLY A 40 14.76 4.26 -7.63
N LEU A 41 15.34 3.24 -8.28
CA LEU A 41 14.83 2.60 -9.48
C LEU A 41 14.18 1.27 -9.06
N HIS A 42 13.22 1.35 -8.13
CA HIS A 42 12.33 0.22 -7.92
C HIS A 42 11.64 -0.10 -9.25
N ASN A 43 11.64 -1.38 -9.62
CA ASN A 43 10.91 -1.86 -10.77
C ASN A 43 9.46 -1.29 -10.70
N PRO A 44 8.90 -0.74 -11.79
CA PRO A 44 7.56 -0.18 -11.81
C PRO A 44 6.51 -1.08 -11.13
N GLY A 45 6.62 -2.40 -11.26
CA GLY A 45 5.74 -3.35 -10.58
C GLY A 45 5.80 -3.25 -9.04
N VAL A 46 6.98 -3.12 -8.46
CA VAL A 46 7.16 -3.00 -6.99
C VAL A 46 6.56 -1.69 -6.48
N TYR A 47 6.72 -0.60 -7.22
CA TYR A 47 6.13 0.69 -6.87
C TYR A 47 4.60 0.67 -6.96
N ILE A 48 4.04 0.04 -8.01
CA ILE A 48 2.59 -0.10 -8.18
C ILE A 48 1.99 -0.90 -7.01
N PHE A 49 2.56 -2.05 -6.69
CA PHE A 49 2.05 -2.90 -5.60
C PHE A 49 2.30 -2.31 -4.21
N GLY A 50 3.47 -1.70 -3.99
CA GLY A 50 3.89 -1.22 -2.67
C GLY A 50 3.32 0.13 -2.25
N VAL A 51 2.90 0.96 -3.22
CA VAL A 51 2.51 2.36 -2.96
C VAL A 51 1.17 2.72 -3.60
N ILE A 52 0.97 2.41 -4.90
CA ILE A 52 -0.27 2.79 -5.60
C ILE A 52 -1.48 2.01 -5.05
N VAL A 53 -1.35 0.69 -4.85
CA VAL A 53 -2.43 -0.14 -4.30
C VAL A 53 -2.89 0.36 -2.91
N PRO A 54 -1.98 0.63 -1.94
CA PRO A 54 -2.36 1.27 -0.68
C PRO A 54 -3.05 2.63 -0.82
N ILE A 55 -2.62 3.48 -1.74
CA ILE A 55 -3.29 4.77 -2.01
C ILE A 55 -4.71 4.53 -2.52
N SER A 56 -4.89 3.69 -3.53
CA SER A 56 -6.22 3.38 -4.07
C SER A 56 -7.14 2.76 -3.00
N ALA A 57 -6.62 1.84 -2.20
CA ALA A 57 -7.35 1.24 -1.09
C ALA A 57 -7.75 2.28 -0.03
N SER A 58 -6.87 3.22 0.30
CA SER A 58 -7.17 4.29 1.25
C SER A 58 -8.30 5.21 0.77
N ILE A 59 -8.28 5.61 -0.51
CA ILE A 59 -9.35 6.44 -1.10
C ILE A 59 -10.67 5.67 -1.13
N TYR A 60 -10.64 4.41 -1.57
CA TYR A 60 -11.81 3.55 -1.61
C TYR A 60 -12.44 3.34 -0.23
N LEU A 61 -11.61 3.07 0.79
CA LEU A 61 -12.06 2.88 2.18
C LEU A 61 -12.63 4.17 2.77
N ALA A 62 -12.03 5.32 2.48
CA ALA A 62 -12.50 6.63 2.93
C ALA A 62 -13.88 6.99 2.33
N GLN A 63 -14.10 6.71 1.03
CA GLN A 63 -15.39 6.97 0.36
C GLN A 63 -16.52 6.12 0.93
N LYS A 64 -16.24 4.89 1.35
CA LYS A 64 -17.26 3.92 1.78
C LYS A 64 -17.76 4.13 3.22
N ASN A 65 -17.05 4.91 4.04
CA ASN A 65 -17.49 5.20 5.42
C ASN A 65 -16.82 6.42 6.05
N TRP A 66 -17.53 7.56 6.05
CA TRP A 66 -17.06 8.80 6.65
C TRP A 66 -16.79 8.70 8.16
N ALA A 67 -17.47 7.80 8.88
CA ALA A 67 -17.26 7.63 10.33
C ALA A 67 -15.92 6.95 10.69
N MET A 68 -15.29 6.24 9.76
CA MET A 68 -14.02 5.52 9.98
C MET A 68 -12.89 6.02 9.08
N TRP A 69 -12.95 7.28 8.67
CA TRP A 69 -12.00 7.94 7.77
C TRP A 69 -10.56 8.05 8.31
N ILE A 70 -10.36 8.01 9.63
CA ILE A 70 -9.04 8.22 10.25
C ILE A 70 -8.02 7.16 9.81
N GLY A 71 -8.38 5.87 9.82
CA GLY A 71 -7.47 4.80 9.39
C GLY A 71 -7.03 4.96 7.92
N PRO A 72 -7.97 5.06 6.98
CA PRO A 72 -7.66 5.36 5.58
C PRO A 72 -6.86 6.65 5.39
N LEU A 73 -7.14 7.72 6.14
CA LEU A 73 -6.37 8.96 6.09
C LEU A 73 -4.92 8.75 6.49
N VAL A 74 -4.67 8.01 7.58
CA VAL A 74 -3.32 7.66 8.03
C VAL A 74 -2.58 6.85 6.96
N LEU A 75 -3.26 5.86 6.37
CA LEU A 75 -2.71 5.03 5.29
C LEU A 75 -2.34 5.87 4.05
N PHE A 76 -3.21 6.81 3.68
CA PHE A 76 -2.99 7.73 2.57
C PHE A 76 -1.77 8.64 2.84
N LEU A 77 -1.71 9.27 4.01
CA LEU A 77 -0.59 10.15 4.38
C LEU A 77 0.73 9.40 4.44
N ALA A 78 0.76 8.19 5.00
CA ALA A 78 1.95 7.35 5.03
C ALA A 78 2.44 7.01 3.61
N SER A 79 1.51 6.65 2.72
CA SER A 79 1.84 6.37 1.31
C SER A 79 2.38 7.62 0.61
N LEU A 80 1.79 8.79 0.87
CA LEU A 80 2.19 10.06 0.28
C LEU A 80 3.61 10.46 0.70
N ILE A 81 3.96 10.26 1.97
CA ILE A 81 5.31 10.52 2.49
C ILE A 81 6.34 9.68 1.73
N ILE A 82 6.03 8.41 1.46
CA ILE A 82 6.91 7.52 0.69
C ILE A 82 7.07 8.00 -0.75
N VAL A 83 5.97 8.39 -1.41
CA VAL A 83 6.03 8.96 -2.78
C VAL A 83 6.94 10.19 -2.82
N ILE A 84 6.79 11.10 -1.85
CA ILE A 84 7.60 12.32 -1.77
C ILE A 84 9.07 11.96 -1.52
N ALA A 85 9.35 11.08 -0.56
CA ALA A 85 10.71 10.64 -0.25
C ALA A 85 11.39 10.02 -1.48
N ASP A 86 10.71 9.11 -2.19
CA ASP A 86 11.21 8.49 -3.41
C ASP A 86 11.46 9.50 -4.52
N THR A 87 10.54 10.47 -4.70
CA THR A 87 10.67 11.52 -5.70
C THR A 87 11.88 12.41 -5.42
N MET A 88 12.06 12.82 -4.16
CA MET A 88 13.21 13.62 -3.73
C MET A 88 14.53 12.86 -3.89
N LEU A 89 14.56 11.57 -3.55
CA LEU A 89 15.74 10.71 -3.74
C LEU A 89 16.10 10.53 -5.22
N ARG A 90 15.11 10.52 -6.13
CA ARG A 90 15.35 10.50 -7.58
C ARG A 90 15.88 11.84 -8.07
N LEU A 91 15.29 12.95 -7.64
CA LEU A 91 15.70 14.30 -8.04
C LEU A 91 17.11 14.66 -7.56
N GLY A 92 17.50 14.25 -6.35
CA GLY A 92 18.85 14.48 -5.83
C GLY A 92 19.95 13.60 -6.43
N LYS A 93 19.58 12.66 -7.31
CA LYS A 93 20.52 11.76 -8.03
C LYS A 93 20.65 12.11 -9.52
N VAL A 94 19.91 13.10 -10.02
CA VAL A 94 20.07 13.71 -11.36
C VAL A 94 21.03 14.88 -11.24
#